data_AF-A0ABD1IG68-F1
#
_entry.id   AF-A0ABD1IG68-F1
#
_cell.length_a   1.000
_cell.length_b   1.000
_cell.length_c   1.000
_cell.angle_alpha   90.00
_cell.angle_beta   90.00
_cell.angle_gamma   90.00
#
_symmetry.space_group_name_H-M   'P 1'
#
loop_
_entity.id
_entity.type
_entity.pdbx_description
1 polymer ?
#
loop_
_entity_poly.entity_id
_entity_poly.type
_entity_poly.pdbx_seq_one_letter_code
_entity_poly.pdbx_strand_id
1 'polypeptide(L)'
;MDNCYADDYCAAFEAENLEISETNPSISKDGGDQFFITFEVETTLPNDDDDGEEEEIVLVESTKSFTFWAKCPRFKEGNLSRERISMMLSMAGVARHKQGFMIDVVSLRADQIANAARNKGARLLPMMVSISIVACSCYEEAS
;
A
#
# COMPACT_ATOMS: atom_id res chain seq x y z
N MET A 1 -9.54 30.27 7.01
CA MET A 1 -9.33 29.63 5.70
C MET A 1 -9.12 28.17 6.04
N ASP A 2 -10.22 27.44 6.23
CA ASP A 2 -10.18 26.00 6.41
C ASP A 2 -10.22 25.40 5.01
N ASN A 3 -9.05 25.32 4.37
CA ASN A 3 -8.89 24.52 3.16
C ASN A 3 -9.00 23.06 3.60
N CYS A 4 -10.10 22.42 3.23
CA CYS A 4 -10.30 20.99 3.40
C CYS A 4 -9.39 20.26 2.42
N TYR A 5 -8.11 20.10 2.77
CA TYR A 5 -7.21 19.25 2.01
C TYR A 5 -7.73 17.82 2.16
N ALA A 6 -8.14 17.18 1.06
CA ALA A 6 -8.35 15.75 1.07
C ALA A 6 -7.09 15.07 1.62
N ASP A 7 -7.20 14.41 2.78
CA ASP A 7 -6.06 13.77 3.41
C ASP A 7 -5.67 12.50 2.64
N ASP A 8 -4.36 12.21 2.58
CA ASP A 8 -3.89 10.94 2.03
C ASP A 8 -4.47 9.76 2.86
N TYR A 9 -4.95 8.73 2.17
CA TYR A 9 -5.54 7.54 2.77
C TYR A 9 -4.62 6.33 2.58
N CYS A 10 -4.55 5.48 3.62
CA CYS A 10 -3.94 4.16 3.51
C CYS A 10 -4.62 3.17 4.46
N ALA A 11 -5.02 2.03 3.90
CA ALA A 11 -5.48 0.89 4.66
C ALA A 11 -4.77 -0.37 4.17
N ALA A 12 -4.41 -1.24 5.10
CA ALA A 12 -3.87 -2.56 4.82
C ALA A 12 -4.74 -3.62 5.49
N PHE A 13 -4.97 -4.75 4.81
CA PHE A 13 -5.75 -5.86 5.30
C PHE A 13 -5.28 -7.20 4.73
N GLU A 14 -5.67 -8.29 5.41
CA GLU A 14 -5.44 -9.64 4.90
C GLU A 14 -6.43 -9.93 3.77
N ALA A 15 -5.93 -10.41 2.64
CA ALA A 15 -6.75 -10.62 1.45
C ALA A 15 -6.91 -12.12 1.19
N GLU A 16 -7.98 -12.70 1.73
CA GLU A 16 -8.25 -14.14 1.67
C GLU A 16 -8.49 -14.68 0.24
N ASN A 17 -8.78 -13.80 -0.73
CA ASN A 17 -9.15 -14.15 -2.11
C ASN A 17 -8.24 -13.53 -3.19
N LEU A 18 -7.00 -13.13 -2.85
CA LEU A 18 -6.06 -12.70 -3.90
C LEU A 18 -5.75 -13.87 -4.84
N GLU A 19 -5.94 -13.68 -6.14
CA GLU A 19 -5.57 -14.68 -7.15
C GLU A 19 -4.04 -14.79 -7.25
N ILE A 20 -3.48 -15.73 -6.49
CA ILE A 20 -2.05 -16.03 -6.54
C ILE A 20 -1.86 -17.06 -7.66
N SER A 21 -1.56 -16.58 -8.87
CA SER A 21 -1.24 -17.49 -9.97
C SER A 21 -0.05 -18.39 -9.60
N GLU A 22 -0.21 -19.70 -9.73
CA GLU A 22 0.83 -20.72 -9.48
C GLU A 22 2.06 -20.55 -10.39
N THR A 23 1.93 -19.80 -11.48
CA THR A 23 3.03 -19.48 -12.41
C THR A 23 3.89 -18.30 -11.96
N ASN A 24 3.61 -17.68 -10.80
CA ASN A 24 4.44 -16.59 -10.29
C ASN A 24 5.83 -17.11 -9.89
N PRO A 25 6.92 -16.59 -10.48
CA PRO A 25 8.28 -17.13 -10.35
C PRO A 25 8.92 -16.99 -8.95
N SER A 26 8.20 -16.40 -8.00
CA SER A 26 8.69 -15.94 -6.69
C SER A 26 8.13 -16.70 -5.50
N ILE A 27 7.28 -17.73 -5.71
CA ILE A 27 7.06 -18.77 -4.68
C ILE A 27 8.43 -19.37 -4.41
N SER A 28 9.04 -18.92 -3.31
CA SER A 28 10.44 -19.16 -3.00
C SER A 28 10.71 -20.67 -3.05
N LYS A 29 11.60 -21.09 -3.96
CA LYS A 29 12.15 -22.46 -3.97
C LYS A 29 12.85 -22.80 -2.66
N ASP A 30 13.19 -21.78 -1.87
CA ASP A 30 13.82 -21.85 -0.56
C ASP A 30 12.82 -22.26 0.55
N GLY A 31 11.51 -22.30 0.25
CA GLY A 31 10.47 -22.81 1.14
C GLY A 31 10.16 -21.95 2.37
N GLY A 32 10.69 -20.72 2.42
CA GLY A 32 10.44 -19.78 3.51
C GLY A 32 9.07 -19.10 3.41
N ASP A 33 8.58 -18.59 4.53
CA ASP A 33 7.31 -17.86 4.58
C ASP A 33 7.42 -16.52 3.86
N GLN A 34 6.37 -16.13 3.14
CA GLN A 34 6.36 -14.94 2.30
C GLN A 34 5.03 -14.20 2.37
N PHE A 35 5.08 -12.88 2.24
CA PHE A 35 3.94 -12.07 1.91
C PHE A 35 3.77 -11.99 0.39
N PHE A 36 2.51 -12.10 -0.04
CA PHE A 36 2.06 -11.68 -1.37
C PHE A 36 1.25 -10.40 -1.20
N ILE A 37 1.80 -9.29 -1.69
CA ILE A 37 1.28 -7.97 -1.35
C ILE A 37 0.80 -7.28 -2.63
N THR A 38 -0.46 -6.86 -2.67
CA THR A 38 -1.00 -6.03 -3.75
C THR A 38 -1.30 -4.63 -3.22
N PHE A 39 -0.69 -3.63 -3.85
CA PHE A 39 -1.00 -2.22 -3.63
C PHE A 39 -1.97 -1.77 -4.71
N GLU A 40 -3.09 -1.20 -4.30
CA GLU A 40 -4.00 -0.45 -5.16
C GLU A 40 -3.83 1.02 -4.80
N VAL A 41 -3.32 1.80 -5.75
CA VAL A 41 -3.01 3.21 -5.56
C VAL A 41 -3.91 4.03 -6.47
N GLU A 42 -4.76 4.82 -5.85
CA GLU A 42 -5.59 5.84 -6.48
C GLU A 42 -4.92 7.21 -6.31
N THR A 43 -4.81 7.95 -7.40
CA THR A 43 -4.37 9.35 -7.38
C THR A 43 -5.56 10.24 -7.67
N THR A 44 -5.76 11.26 -6.84
CA THR A 44 -6.86 12.21 -6.96
C THR A 44 -6.36 13.63 -7.18
N LEU A 45 -7.10 14.45 -7.92
CA LEU A 45 -6.79 15.86 -8.16
C LEU A 45 -7.74 16.74 -7.36
N PRO A 46 -7.24 17.81 -6.70
CA PRO A 46 -8.13 18.83 -6.16
C PRO A 46 -8.92 19.46 -7.33
N ASN A 47 -10.22 19.61 -7.15
CA ASN A 47 -11.07 20.25 -8.14
C ASN A 47 -11.04 21.76 -7.90
N ASP A 48 -10.29 22.49 -8.73
CA ASP A 48 -10.10 23.94 -8.59
C ASP A 48 -11.27 24.77 -9.19
N ASP A 49 -12.32 24.12 -9.72
CA ASP A 49 -13.36 24.76 -10.54
C ASP A 49 -14.72 25.03 -9.82
N ASP A 50 -14.85 24.85 -8.49
CA ASP A 50 -16.16 24.98 -7.84
C ASP A 50 -16.40 26.35 -7.16
N ASP A 51 -17.00 27.26 -7.93
CA ASP A 51 -17.53 28.56 -7.48
C ASP A 51 -18.92 28.46 -6.80
N GLY A 52 -19.40 27.29 -6.38
CA GLY A 52 -20.72 27.21 -5.75
C GLY A 52 -21.07 25.94 -4.99
N GLU A 53 -21.18 26.06 -3.67
CA GLU A 53 -21.98 25.28 -2.70
C GLU A 53 -22.55 23.90 -3.12
N GLU A 54 -21.75 22.99 -3.70
CA GLU A 54 -22.08 21.56 -3.77
C GLU A 54 -20.83 20.73 -3.41
N GLU A 55 -21.05 19.50 -2.96
CA GLU A 55 -20.05 18.63 -2.32
C GLU A 55 -18.70 18.62 -3.06
N GLU A 56 -17.59 18.85 -2.34
CA GLU A 56 -16.21 18.92 -2.85
C GLU A 56 -15.85 17.64 -3.65
N ILE A 57 -16.06 17.66 -4.97
CA ILE A 57 -15.85 16.49 -5.84
C ILE A 57 -14.36 16.37 -6.12
N VAL A 58 -13.67 15.42 -5.48
CA VAL A 58 -12.29 15.08 -5.82
C VAL A 58 -12.27 14.20 -7.07
N LEU A 59 -11.53 14.59 -8.11
CA LEU A 59 -11.49 13.85 -9.38
C LEU A 59 -10.43 12.74 -9.31
N VAL A 60 -10.83 11.49 -9.56
CA VAL A 60 -9.89 10.37 -9.68
C VAL A 60 -9.13 10.49 -11.00
N GLU A 61 -7.81 10.71 -10.92
CA GLU A 61 -6.94 10.81 -12.10
C GLU A 61 -6.56 9.41 -12.60
N SER A 62 -6.18 8.51 -11.70
CA SER A 62 -5.80 7.16 -12.06
C SER A 62 -5.89 6.19 -10.89
N THR A 63 -6.12 4.91 -11.20
CA THR A 63 -6.02 3.80 -10.26
C THR A 63 -5.06 2.76 -10.85
N LYS A 64 -4.05 2.37 -10.08
CA LYS A 64 -3.01 1.42 -10.51
C LYS A 64 -2.80 0.34 -9.46
N SER A 65 -2.61 -0.89 -9.93
CA SER A 65 -2.33 -2.04 -9.06
C SER A 65 -0.89 -2.51 -9.24
N PHE A 66 -0.21 -2.79 -8.12
CA PHE A 66 1.17 -3.25 -8.08
C PHE A 66 1.28 -4.46 -7.17
N THR A 67 2.00 -5.49 -7.59
CA THR A 67 2.14 -6.72 -6.82
C THR A 67 3.59 -6.97 -6.45
N PHE A 68 3.82 -7.32 -5.18
CA PHE A 68 5.12 -7.51 -4.59
C PHE A 68 5.21 -8.81 -3.80
N TRP A 69 6.44 -9.31 -3.72
CA TRP A 69 6.80 -10.43 -2.88
C TRP A 69 7.81 -9.97 -1.83
N ALA A 70 7.60 -10.40 -0.59
CA ALA A 70 8.50 -10.10 0.52
C ALA A 70 8.63 -11.32 1.43
N LYS A 71 9.83 -11.54 1.98
CA LYS A 71 10.05 -12.61 2.97
C LYS A 71 9.38 -12.24 4.29
N CYS A 72 8.80 -13.22 4.97
CA CYS A 72 8.20 -13.09 6.29
C CYS A 72 9.04 -13.92 7.29
N PRO A 73 9.84 -13.29 8.17
CA PRO A 73 10.68 -14.00 9.12
C PRO A 73 9.92 -14.62 10.30
N ARG A 74 8.62 -14.32 10.49
CA ARG A 74 7.78 -14.79 11.61
C ARG A 74 8.25 -14.31 12.98
N PHE A 75 8.66 -13.04 13.04
CA PHE A 75 8.95 -12.39 14.30
C PHE A 75 7.68 -11.88 14.97
N LYS A 76 7.78 -11.51 16.25
CA LYS A 76 6.67 -10.84 16.94
C LYS A 76 6.31 -9.50 16.26
N GLU A 77 7.33 -8.77 15.82
CA GLU A 77 7.23 -7.46 15.17
C GLU A 77 8.29 -7.34 14.07
N GLY A 78 8.06 -6.48 13.07
CA GLY A 78 9.00 -6.23 11.98
C GLY A 78 9.04 -7.34 10.92
N ASN A 79 7.93 -8.04 10.69
CA ASN A 79 7.82 -9.06 9.65
C ASN A 79 7.95 -8.48 8.23
N LEU A 80 7.74 -7.17 8.09
CA LEU A 80 8.00 -6.41 6.88
C LEU A 80 8.72 -5.11 7.25
N SER A 81 9.95 -4.94 6.78
CA SER A 81 10.80 -3.82 7.20
C SER A 81 10.31 -2.50 6.60
N ARG A 82 10.54 -1.39 7.31
CA ARG A 82 10.16 -0.04 6.88
C ARG A 82 10.79 0.33 5.53
N GLU A 83 12.05 -0.04 5.34
CA GLU A 83 12.80 0.22 4.09
C GLU A 83 12.16 -0.53 2.92
N ARG A 84 11.75 -1.78 3.15
CA ARG A 84 11.06 -2.58 2.13
C ARG A 84 9.71 -1.98 1.78
N ILE A 85 8.95 -1.49 2.77
CA ILE A 85 7.66 -0.83 2.54
C ILE A 85 7.85 0.47 1.75
N SER A 86 8.79 1.32 2.17
CA SER A 86 9.11 2.57 1.46
C SER A 86 9.52 2.32 0.01
N MET A 87 10.31 1.27 -0.25
CA MET A 87 10.68 0.86 -1.60
C MET A 87 9.44 0.47 -2.42
N MET A 88 8.52 -0.34 -1.87
CA MET A 88 7.29 -0.74 -2.57
C MET A 88 6.36 0.45 -2.84
N LEU A 89 6.19 1.35 -1.86
CA LEU A 89 5.42 2.60 -2.02
C LEU A 89 6.00 3.48 -3.13
N SER A 90 7.33 3.63 -3.17
CA SER A 90 8.00 4.42 -4.21
C SER A 90 7.82 3.80 -5.60
N MET A 91 7.91 2.47 -5.70
CA MET A 91 7.63 1.76 -6.96
C MET A 91 6.16 1.88 -7.40
N ALA A 92 5.25 2.02 -6.44
CA ALA A 92 3.82 2.24 -6.69
C ALA A 92 3.48 3.73 -6.96
N GLY A 93 4.47 4.61 -7.03
CA GLY A 93 4.29 6.04 -7.37
C GLY A 93 3.97 6.96 -6.18
N VAL A 94 4.03 6.46 -4.94
CA VAL A 94 3.77 7.28 -3.75
C VAL A 94 5.01 8.11 -3.40
N ALA A 95 4.87 9.44 -3.35
CA ALA A 95 5.96 10.35 -3.03
C ALA A 95 6.49 10.16 -1.60
N ARG A 96 7.82 10.25 -1.42
CA ARG A 96 8.51 9.95 -0.14
C ARG A 96 7.97 10.72 1.06
N HIS A 97 7.60 11.98 0.88
CA HIS A 97 7.08 12.82 1.96
C HIS A 97 5.69 12.38 2.46
N LYS A 98 4.94 11.59 1.66
CA LYS A 98 3.62 11.03 2.01
C LYS A 98 3.69 9.64 2.66
N GLN A 99 4.85 8.97 2.61
CA GLN A 99 4.96 7.56 2.98
C GLN A 99 4.95 7.30 4.49
N GLY A 100 5.19 8.30 5.34
CA GLY A 100 5.46 8.12 6.77
C GLY A 100 4.42 7.27 7.49
N PHE A 101 3.16 7.71 7.48
CA PHE A 101 2.06 6.99 8.14
C PHE A 101 1.71 5.68 7.41
N MET A 102 1.83 5.65 6.08
CA MET A 102 1.55 4.45 5.26
C MET A 102 2.49 3.30 5.62
N ILE A 103 3.77 3.62 5.87
CA ILE A 103 4.76 2.64 6.34
C ILE A 103 4.32 2.03 7.67
N ASP A 104 3.84 2.86 8.60
CA ASP A 104 3.39 2.39 9.91
C ASP A 104 2.16 1.48 9.79
N VAL A 105 1.17 1.86 8.97
CA VAL A 105 -0.04 1.07 8.70
C VAL A 105 0.30 -0.30 8.12
N VAL A 106 1.12 -0.32 7.07
CA VAL A 106 1.50 -1.56 6.37
C VAL A 106 2.36 -2.45 7.26
N SER A 107 3.30 -1.88 8.02
CA SER A 107 4.17 -2.64 8.92
C SER A 107 3.37 -3.30 10.05
N LEU A 108 2.49 -2.54 10.69
CA LEU A 108 1.61 -3.05 11.74
C LEU A 108 0.70 -4.16 11.22
N ARG A 109 0.13 -3.99 10.02
CA ARG A 109 -0.74 -5.02 9.45
C ARG A 109 0.04 -6.29 9.09
N ALA A 110 1.23 -6.16 8.53
CA ALA A 110 2.08 -7.31 8.23
C ALA A 110 2.35 -8.15 9.50
N ASP A 111 2.63 -7.49 10.63
CA ASP A 111 2.82 -8.17 11.91
C ASP A 111 1.55 -8.88 12.41
N GLN A 112 0.39 -8.23 12.27
CA GLN A 112 -0.88 -8.83 12.65
C GLN A 112 -1.21 -10.07 11.79
N ILE A 113 -0.99 -9.99 10.48
CA ILE A 113 -1.22 -11.11 9.54
C ILE A 113 -0.26 -12.26 9.87
N ALA A 114 1.03 -11.97 10.04
CA ALA A 114 2.04 -12.99 10.34
C ALA A 114 1.81 -13.69 11.69
N ASN A 115 1.23 -13.00 12.67
CA ASN A 115 1.02 -13.55 14.01
C ASN A 115 -0.41 -14.05 14.27
N ALA A 116 -1.33 -13.87 13.32
CA ALA A 116 -2.69 -14.38 13.44
C ALA A 116 -2.69 -15.91 13.62
N ALA A 117 -3.52 -16.41 14.53
CA ALA A 117 -3.57 -17.85 14.87
C ALA A 117 -3.86 -18.72 13.63
N ARG A 118 -4.72 -18.26 12.73
CA ARG A 118 -5.03 -18.92 11.45
C ARG A 118 -3.83 -19.06 10.51
N ASN A 119 -2.85 -18.17 10.62
CA ASN A 119 -1.72 -18.06 9.69
C ASN A 119 -0.45 -18.75 10.18
N LYS A 120 -0.46 -19.40 11.36
CA LYS A 120 0.71 -20.07 11.94
C LYS A 120 1.28 -21.21 11.08
N GLY A 121 0.47 -21.83 10.24
CA GLY A 121 0.89 -22.90 9.31
C GLY A 121 0.91 -22.50 7.83
N ALA A 122 0.45 -21.29 7.51
CA ALA A 122 0.45 -20.81 6.13
C ALA A 122 1.89 -20.45 5.73
N ARG A 123 2.33 -20.79 4.52
CA ARG A 123 3.62 -20.29 4.01
C ARG A 123 3.48 -18.97 3.25
N LEU A 124 2.25 -18.66 2.86
CA LEU A 124 1.92 -17.56 2.00
C LEU A 124 0.87 -16.69 2.70
N LEU A 125 1.22 -15.42 2.85
CA LEU A 125 0.44 -14.44 3.60
C LEU A 125 -0.03 -13.34 2.65
N PRO A 126 -1.27 -13.43 2.15
CA PRO A 126 -1.79 -12.42 1.23
C PRO A 126 -2.16 -11.13 1.98
N MET A 127 -1.70 -10.01 1.46
CA MET A 127 -2.00 -8.68 1.98
C MET A 127 -2.40 -7.76 0.85
N MET A 128 -3.44 -6.97 1.06
CA MET A 128 -3.85 -5.90 0.16
C MET A 128 -3.68 -4.57 0.88
N VAL A 129 -3.20 -3.57 0.14
CA VAL A 129 -3.01 -2.21 0.62
C VAL A 129 -3.71 -1.27 -0.34
N SER A 130 -4.73 -0.58 0.15
CA SER A 130 -5.44 0.45 -0.61
C SER A 130 -4.91 1.82 -0.19
N ILE A 131 -4.53 2.61 -1.17
CA ILE A 131 -3.93 3.94 -1.00
C ILE A 131 -4.71 4.90 -1.88
N SER A 132 -5.12 6.03 -1.33
CA SER A 132 -5.60 7.17 -2.13
C SER A 132 -4.72 8.36 -1.78
N ILE A 133 -4.07 8.95 -2.79
CA ILE A 133 -3.17 10.09 -2.61
C ILE A 133 -3.64 11.27 -3.43
N VAL A 134 -3.66 12.44 -2.81
CA VAL A 134 -3.88 13.68 -3.56
C VAL A 134 -2.62 13.97 -4.37
N ALA A 135 -2.76 14.27 -5.65
CA ALA A 135 -1.66 14.69 -6.50
C ALA A 135 -1.00 15.94 -5.89
N CYS A 136 0.33 15.93 -5.80
CA CYS A 136 1.10 17.12 -5.44
C CYS A 136 1.99 17.50 -6.61
N SER A 137 2.04 18.79 -6.95
CA SER A 137 3.01 19.40 -7.88
C SER A 137 4.46 19.35 -7.38
N CYS A 138 4.70 18.72 -6.23
CA CYS A 138 6.00 18.46 -5.61
C CYS A 138 7.03 17.75 -6.52
N TYR A 139 6.66 17.36 -7.75
CA TYR A 139 7.48 16.58 -8.68
C TYR A 139 7.51 17.15 -10.12
N GLU A 140 7.53 18.48 -10.28
CA GLU A 140 7.95 19.08 -11.57
C GLU A 140 9.47 19.33 -11.67
N GLU A 141 10.25 19.15 -10.60
CA GLU A 141 11.70 19.42 -10.62
C GLU A 141 12.57 18.18 -10.33
N ALA A 142 12.56 17.21 -11.24
CA ALA A 142 13.65 16.23 -11.36
C ALA A 142 13.67 15.62 -12.77
N SER A 143 14.00 16.43 -13.77
CA SER A 143 14.45 15.99 -15.10
C SER A 143 15.94 16.27 -15.28
#